data_AF-A0A319CPS2-F1
#
_entry.id   AF-A0A319CPS2-F1
#
_cell.length_a   1.000
_cell.length_b   1.000
_cell.length_c   1.000
_cell.angle_alpha   90.00
_cell.angle_beta   90.00
_cell.angle_gamma   90.00
#
_symmetry.space_group_name_H-M   'P 1'
#
loop_
_entity.id
_entity.type
_entity.pdbx_description
1 polymer ?
#
loop_
_entity_poly.entity_id
_entity_poly.type
_entity_poly.pdbx_seq_one_letter_code
_entity_poly.pdbx_strand_id
1 'polypeptide(L)' 'MGSITTSDALFQPLRLGALALSHRVIQAPCTRMRATKDSEGVFVPNALMAEYYGQRASPGGMLFTEATPISRY' A
#
# COMPACT_ATOMS: atom_id res chain seq x y z
N MET A 1 -17.23 -12.81 22.35
CA MET A 1 -16.41 -12.06 21.37
C MET A 1 -15.60 -13.10 20.61
N GLY A 2 -15.77 -13.23 19.29
CA GLY A 2 -15.12 -14.31 18.53
C GLY A 2 -13.60 -14.22 18.59
N SER A 3 -12.93 -15.34 18.80
CA SER A 3 -11.46 -15.41 18.74
C SER A 3 -11.03 -15.34 17.28
N ILE A 4 -10.11 -14.42 16.96
CA ILE A 4 -9.49 -14.32 15.65
C ILE A 4 -8.29 -15.29 15.61
N THR A 5 -8.23 -16.14 14.59
CA THR A 5 -7.23 -17.19 14.43
C THR A 5 -6.54 -17.12 13.06
N THR A 6 -5.38 -17.75 12.91
CA THR A 6 -4.65 -17.79 11.64
C THR A 6 -5.37 -18.61 10.56
N SER A 7 -6.30 -19.49 10.95
CA SER A 7 -7.19 -20.21 10.03
C SER A 7 -8.30 -19.34 9.45
N ASP A 8 -8.55 -18.14 9.98
CA ASP A 8 -9.59 -17.25 9.47
C ASP A 8 -9.24 -16.78 8.06
N ALA A 9 -10.27 -16.60 7.23
CA ALA A 9 -10.13 -16.20 5.83
C ALA A 9 -9.24 -14.96 5.66
N LEU A 10 -9.22 -14.04 6.64
CA LEU A 10 -8.38 -12.83 6.61
C LEU A 10 -6.87 -13.12 6.50
N PHE A 11 -6.40 -14.21 7.11
CA PHE A 11 -4.98 -14.60 7.14
C PHE A 11 -4.64 -15.72 6.16
N GLN A 12 -5.62 -16.22 5.40
CA GLN A 12 -5.38 -17.23 4.38
C GLN A 12 -4.88 -16.61 3.06
N PRO A 13 -4.05 -17.32 2.28
CA PRO A 13 -3.58 -16.84 0.99
C PRO A 13 -4.70 -16.45 0.03
N LEU A 14 -4.39 -15.55 -0.90
CA LEU A 14 -5.29 -15.07 -1.95
C LEU A 14 -4.53 -14.91 -3.27
N ARG A 15 -5.08 -15.48 -4.34
CA ARG A 15 -4.62 -15.18 -5.71
C ARG A 15 -5.42 -14.00 -6.26
N LEU A 16 -4.73 -12.91 -6.59
CA LEU A 16 -5.32 -11.69 -7.14
C LEU A 16 -4.72 -11.42 -8.53
N GLY A 17 -5.42 -11.88 -9.57
CA GLY A 17 -4.88 -11.85 -10.94
C GLY A 17 -3.58 -12.63 -11.04
N ALA A 18 -2.50 -11.95 -11.41
CA ALA A 18 -1.15 -12.52 -11.50
C ALA A 18 -0.43 -12.62 -10.15
N LEU A 19 -0.94 -11.98 -9.09
CA LEU A 19 -0.27 -11.90 -7.79
C LEU A 19 -0.74 -13.04 -6.87
N ALA A 20 0.20 -13.59 -6.10
CA ALA A 20 -0.09 -14.53 -5.01
C ALA A 20 0.23 -13.83 -3.67
N LEU A 21 -0.81 -13.56 -2.89
CA LEU A 21 -0.71 -12.91 -1.59
C LEU A 21 -0.74 -13.95 -0.46
N SER A 22 0.07 -13.74 0.57
CA SER A 22 0.13 -14.61 1.76
C SER A 22 -1.03 -14.38 2.73
N HIS A 23 -1.70 -13.22 2.65
CA HIS A 23 -2.83 -12.85 3.49
C HIS A 23 -3.74 -11.83 2.78
N ARG A 24 -4.92 -11.55 3.36
CA ARG A 24 -5.94 -10.68 2.78
C ARG A 24 -6.00 -9.28 3.40
N VAL A 25 -5.08 -8.96 4.30
CA VAL A 25 -4.88 -7.60 4.81
C VAL A 25 -4.16 -6.77 3.76
N ILE A 26 -4.83 -5.75 3.21
CA ILE A 26 -4.31 -4.89 2.14
C ILE A 26 -4.38 -3.43 2.60
N GLN A 27 -3.32 -2.66 2.40
CA GLN A 27 -3.35 -1.22 2.66
C GLN A 27 -4.13 -0.51 1.54
N ALA A 28 -5.20 0.19 1.92
CA ALA A 28 -5.95 1.06 1.03
C ALA A 28 -5.12 2.27 0.54
N PRO A 29 -5.45 2.86 -0.63
CA PRO A 29 -4.80 4.08 -1.09
C PRO A 29 -5.14 5.25 -0.19
N CYS A 30 -4.13 5.85 0.45
CA CYS A 30 -4.30 6.93 1.43
C CYS A 30 -3.40 8.11 1.10
N THR A 31 -3.93 9.20 0.53
CA THR A 31 -3.18 10.44 0.26
C THR A 31 -2.57 11.01 1.53
N ARG A 32 -1.24 11.21 1.51
CA ARG A 32 -0.53 11.69 2.69
C ARG A 32 -0.06 13.13 2.55
N MET A 33 0.06 13.70 1.36
CA MET A 33 0.57 15.08 1.18
C MET A 33 2.03 15.25 1.66
N ARG A 34 2.89 14.24 1.46
CA ARG A 34 4.31 14.25 1.91
C ARG A 34 5.34 14.21 0.78
N ALA A 35 4.90 14.15 -0.48
CA ALA A 35 5.78 14.22 -1.64
C ALA A 35 6.37 15.62 -1.83
N THR A 36 7.56 15.70 -2.41
CA THR A 36 8.20 16.96 -2.75
C THR A 36 7.58 17.51 -4.03
N LYS A 37 7.11 18.77 -4.01
CA LYS A 37 6.64 19.44 -5.23
C LYS A 37 7.84 19.82 -6.09
N ASP A 38 7.91 19.26 -7.29
CA ASP A 38 8.96 19.57 -8.28
C ASP A 38 8.48 20.66 -9.25
N SER A 39 7.27 20.50 -9.79
CA SER A 39 6.59 21.48 -10.65
C SER A 39 5.07 21.32 -10.53
N GLU A 40 4.27 22.14 -11.21
CA GLU A 40 2.81 22.03 -11.16
C GLU A 40 2.33 20.66 -11.67
N GLY A 41 1.53 19.98 -10.86
CA GLY A 41 1.12 18.60 -11.10
C GLY A 41 2.22 17.54 -11.05
N VAL A 42 3.45 17.89 -10.62
CA VAL A 42 4.56 16.95 -10.47
C VAL A 42 5.01 16.88 -9.00
N PHE A 43 4.76 15.73 -8.39
CA PHE A 43 5.12 15.43 -7.01
C PHE A 43 6.01 14.19 -6.97
N VAL A 44 7.21 14.34 -6.40
CA VAL A 44 8.23 13.30 -6.39
C VAL A 44 8.31 12.66 -5.00
N PRO A 45 8.18 11.31 -4.88
CA PRO A 45 8.39 10.62 -3.61
C PRO A 45 9.79 10.83 -3.05
N ASN A 46 9.91 10.92 -1.72
CA ASN A 46 11.18 11.16 -1.02
C ASN A 46 11.49 10.04 0.00
N ALA A 47 12.62 10.17 0.70
CA ALA A 47 13.09 9.15 1.66
C ALA A 47 12.06 8.82 2.76
N LEU A 48 11.29 9.82 3.22
CA LEU A 48 10.23 9.61 4.23
C LEU A 48 9.12 8.69 3.69
N MET A 49 8.76 8.82 2.42
CA MET A 49 7.74 7.96 1.80
C MET A 49 8.26 6.53 1.61
N ALA A 50 9.53 6.37 1.23
CA ALA A 50 10.16 5.06 1.14
C ALA A 50 10.17 4.35 2.49
N GLU A 51 10.55 5.05 3.56
CA GLU A 51 10.47 4.53 4.93
C GLU A 51 9.02 4.20 5.33
N TYR A 52 8.07 5.09 5.03
CA TYR A 52 6.66 4.91 5.36
C TYR A 52 6.06 3.63 4.77
N TYR A 53 6.29 3.36 3.48
CA TYR A 53 5.83 2.13 2.83
C TYR A 53 6.64 0.92 3.28
N GLY A 54 7.96 1.06 3.50
CA GLY A 54 8.82 0.00 4.03
C GLY A 54 8.35 -0.52 5.39
N GLN A 55 7.97 0.38 6.30
CA GLN A 55 7.42 0.02 7.63
C GLN A 55 6.08 -0.73 7.56
N ARG A 56 5.34 -0.62 6.45
CA ARG A 56 4.01 -1.23 6.26
C ARG A 56 4.03 -2.45 5.34
N ALA A 57 5.15 -2.69 4.68
CA ALA A 57 5.34 -3.88 3.87
C ALA A 57 5.42 -5.12 4.77
N SER A 58 4.67 -6.15 4.42
CA SER A 58 4.70 -7.46 5.05
C SER A 58 5.06 -8.53 4.01
N PRO A 59 5.65 -9.67 4.42
CA PRO A 59 5.95 -10.77 3.52
C PRO A 59 4.70 -11.28 2.78
N GLY A 60 4.70 -11.15 1.44
CA GLY A 60 3.56 -11.54 0.60
C GLY A 60 2.29 -10.69 0.80
N GLY A 61 2.43 -9.50 1.38
CA GLY A 61 1.35 -8.51 1.49
C GLY A 61 1.25 -7.62 0.25
N MET A 62 0.16 -6.85 0.18
CA MET A 62 -0.08 -5.89 -0.89
C MET A 62 -0.43 -4.51 -0.31
N LEU A 63 0.17 -3.46 -0.86
CA LEU A 63 -0.11 -2.08 -0.52
C LEU A 63 -0.53 -1.32 -1.78
N PHE A 64 -1.64 -0.59 -1.72
CA PHE A 64 -1.90 0.47 -2.68
C PHE A 64 -1.21 1.75 -2.23
N THR A 65 -0.51 2.40 -3.15
CA THR A 65 0.09 3.71 -2.90
C THR A 65 -0.99 4.78 -2.82
N GLU A 66 -0.60 5.98 -2.39
CA GLU A 66 -1.45 7.15 -2.48
C GLU A 66 -1.82 7.52 -3.93
N ALA A 67 -2.91 8.27 -4.07
CA ALA A 67 -3.32 8.82 -5.36
C ALA A 67 -2.19 9.71 -5.92
N THR A 68 -1.74 9.37 -7.12
CA THR A 68 -0.62 10.04 -7.80
C THR A 68 -1.12 10.65 -9.10
N PRO A 69 -0.87 11.95 -9.37
CA PRO A 69 -1.32 12.60 -10.61
C PRO A 69 -0.77 11.93 -11.87
N ILE A 70 -1.59 11.84 -12.92
CA ILE A 70 -1.19 11.30 -14.23
C ILE A 70 -0.85 12.38 -15.26
N SER A 71 -1.16 13.65 -14.96
CA SER A 71 -0.93 14.79 -15.85
C SER A 71 -0.47 16.01 -15.06
N ARG A 72 0.25 16.90 -15.77
CA ARG A 72 0.57 18.24 -15.28
C ARG A 72 -0.67 19.14 -15.36
N TYR A 73 -0.66 20.23 -14.60
CA TYR A 73 -1.67 21.29 -14.68
C TYR A 73 -1.03 22.66 -14.47
#